data_AF-A0A1P8JYQ9-F1
#
_entry.id   AF-A0A1P8JYQ9-F1
#
_cell.length_a   1.000
_cell.length_b   1.000
_cell.length_c   1.000
_cell.angle_alpha   90.00
_cell.angle_beta   90.00
_cell.angle_gamma   90.00
#
_symmetry.space_group_name_H-M   'P 1'
#
loop_
_entity.id
_entity.type
_entity.pdbx_description
1 polymer ?
#
loop_
_entity_poly.entity_id
_entity_poly.type
_entity_poly.pdbx_seq_one_letter_code
_entity_poly.pdbx_strand_id
1 'polypeptide(L)'
;MARAPGPKTRPFERPLPPNAWTAYCDGSAMPNPGRIGLGAVITAPDGARHTLSQAAAERGCNNEAEVRALTAALLALKSMGADVLRVHCDNSVVVAQLGGGAAKPIARLAHLFDEARALLVSFRQAEVVWIPQHLNSDADGLARAALGIAAPRTVKASKRRGR
;
A
#
# COMPACT_ATOMS: atom_id res chain seq x y z
N MET A 1 -10.40 -40.04 11.99
CA MET A 1 -9.35 -39.14 12.53
C MET A 1 -9.43 -37.82 11.81
N ALA A 2 -9.94 -36.76 12.44
CA ALA A 2 -10.05 -35.43 11.84
C ALA A 2 -8.67 -34.76 11.88
N ARG A 3 -8.12 -34.40 10.72
CA ARG A 3 -6.92 -33.55 10.63
C ARG A 3 -7.25 -32.18 11.24
N ALA A 4 -6.48 -31.75 12.23
CA ALA A 4 -6.57 -30.40 12.76
C ALA A 4 -6.37 -29.38 11.62
N PRO A 5 -7.11 -28.27 11.58
CA PRO A 5 -6.82 -27.19 10.64
C PRO A 5 -5.42 -26.67 10.94
N GLY A 6 -4.53 -26.72 9.95
CA GLY A 6 -3.19 -26.15 10.06
C GLY A 6 -3.23 -24.66 10.42
N PRO A 7 -2.11 -24.06 10.86
CA PRO A 7 -2.06 -22.65 11.20
C PRO A 7 -2.60 -21.82 10.04
N LYS A 8 -3.62 -21.00 10.30
CA LYS A 8 -4.16 -20.02 9.35
C LYS A 8 -3.09 -18.94 9.15
N THR A 9 -2.17 -19.14 8.21
CA THR A 9 -1.20 -18.11 7.80
C THR A 9 -1.97 -16.90 7.30
N ARG A 10 -1.58 -15.70 7.73
CA ARG A 10 -2.26 -14.48 7.27
C ARG A 10 -1.93 -14.29 5.78
N PRO A 11 -2.84 -13.74 4.95
CA PRO A 11 -2.59 -13.59 3.51
C PRO A 11 -1.27 -12.86 3.18
N PHE A 12 -0.87 -11.88 4.01
CA PHE A 12 0.38 -11.13 3.82
C PHE A 12 1.64 -11.89 4.23
N GLU A 13 1.52 -13.00 4.97
CA GLU A 13 2.62 -13.88 5.40
C GLU A 13 2.85 -15.04 4.43
N ARG A 14 1.99 -15.20 3.41
CA ARG A 14 2.11 -16.30 2.45
C ARG A 14 3.40 -16.13 1.63
N PRO A 15 4.23 -17.17 1.45
CA PRO A 15 5.41 -17.10 0.58
C PRO A 15 5.06 -16.60 -0.82
N LEU A 16 5.96 -15.83 -1.40
CA LEU A 16 5.87 -15.35 -2.77
C LEU A 16 6.80 -16.18 -3.68
N PRO A 17 6.47 -16.32 -4.97
CA PRO A 17 7.39 -16.94 -5.90
C PRO A 17 8.68 -16.12 -6.01
N PRO A 18 9.83 -16.74 -6.34
CA PRO A 18 11.14 -16.07 -6.32
C PRO A 18 11.24 -14.86 -7.25
N ASN A 19 10.41 -14.78 -8.29
CA ASN A 19 10.36 -13.67 -9.24
C ASN A 19 9.33 -12.59 -8.87
N ALA A 20 8.74 -12.65 -7.68
CA ALA A 20 7.73 -11.68 -7.25
C ALA A 20 8.35 -10.37 -6.79
N TRP A 21 7.75 -9.28 -7.22
CA TRP A 21 7.95 -7.97 -6.65
C TRP A 21 7.06 -7.79 -5.42
N THR A 22 7.55 -7.04 -4.44
CA THR A 22 6.73 -6.59 -3.30
C THR A 22 6.65 -5.09 -3.29
N ALA A 23 5.49 -4.55 -2.94
CA ALA A 23 5.32 -3.12 -2.75
C ALA A 23 4.49 -2.83 -1.50
N TYR A 24 4.80 -1.75 -0.82
CA TYR A 24 4.03 -1.17 0.27
C TYR A 24 3.63 0.22 -0.17
N CYS A 25 2.36 0.57 -0.11
CA CYS A 25 1.88 1.89 -0.52
C CYS A 25 1.02 2.53 0.58
N ASP A 26 1.06 3.86 0.63
CA ASP A 26 0.20 4.66 1.50
C ASP A 26 -0.08 6.04 0.87
N GLY A 27 -1.23 6.62 1.20
CA GLY A 27 -1.66 7.92 0.71
C GLY A 27 -2.10 8.85 1.83
N SER A 28 -1.62 10.10 1.79
CA SER A 28 -1.95 11.11 2.80
C SER A 28 -2.59 12.34 2.17
N ALA A 29 -3.68 12.86 2.73
CA ALA A 29 -4.22 14.17 2.38
C ALA A 29 -4.09 15.15 3.55
N MET A 30 -3.48 16.32 3.31
CA MET A 30 -3.28 17.35 4.34
C MET A 30 -3.62 18.79 3.87
N PRO A 31 -4.50 19.53 4.60
CA PRO A 31 -5.47 18.97 5.56
C PRO A 31 -6.38 17.93 4.87
N ASN A 32 -7.27 17.26 5.58
CA ASN A 32 -8.18 16.28 4.96
C ASN A 32 -9.60 16.88 4.83
N PRO A 33 -10.08 17.22 3.61
CA PRO A 33 -9.43 17.13 2.30
C PRO A 33 -8.45 18.27 2.01
N GLY A 34 -7.47 18.03 1.13
CA GLY A 34 -6.35 18.94 0.87
C GLY A 34 -5.33 18.37 -0.10
N ARG A 35 -4.04 18.74 0.05
CA ARG A 35 -2.97 18.27 -0.84
C ARG A 35 -2.75 16.78 -0.62
N ILE A 36 -2.61 16.03 -1.71
CA ILE A 36 -2.38 14.58 -1.66
C ILE A 36 -0.89 14.28 -1.85
N GLY A 37 -0.35 13.48 -0.93
CA GLY A 37 0.96 12.87 -1.01
C GLY A 37 0.83 11.35 -1.18
N LEU A 38 1.64 10.80 -2.07
CA LEU A 38 1.66 9.39 -2.43
C LEU A 38 3.01 8.81 -2.05
N GLY A 39 3.00 7.70 -1.33
CA GLY A 39 4.19 7.01 -0.86
C GLY A 39 4.18 5.54 -1.28
N ALA A 40 5.33 5.04 -1.73
CA ALA A 40 5.52 3.59 -1.88
C ALA A 40 6.96 3.14 -1.65
N VAL A 41 7.11 1.94 -1.10
CA VAL A 41 8.37 1.18 -1.05
C VAL A 41 8.21 -0.03 -1.95
N ILE A 42 9.09 -0.20 -2.92
CA ILE A 42 9.05 -1.30 -3.88
C ILE A 42 10.35 -2.11 -3.76
N THR A 43 10.23 -3.43 -3.70
CA THR A 43 11.38 -4.35 -3.64
C THR A 43 11.30 -5.31 -4.81
N ALA A 44 12.36 -5.34 -5.61
CA ALA A 44 12.55 -6.24 -6.73
C ALA A 44 12.92 -7.66 -6.27
N PRO A 45 12.79 -8.68 -7.15
CA PRO A 45 13.13 -10.07 -6.84
C PRO A 45 14.58 -10.29 -6.40
N ASP A 46 15.51 -9.46 -6.88
CA ASP A 46 16.93 -9.49 -6.52
C ASP A 46 17.24 -8.77 -5.19
N GLY A 47 16.21 -8.20 -4.54
CA GLY A 47 16.31 -7.44 -3.31
C GLY A 47 16.57 -5.94 -3.50
N ALA A 48 16.68 -5.44 -4.74
CA ALA A 48 16.82 -4.00 -4.99
C ALA A 48 15.59 -3.25 -4.48
N ARG A 49 15.82 -2.16 -3.74
CA ARG A 49 14.77 -1.35 -3.12
C ARG A 49 14.65 0.00 -3.81
N HIS A 50 13.42 0.35 -4.17
CA HIS A 50 13.04 1.61 -4.80
C HIS A 50 11.97 2.31 -3.94
N THR A 51 11.92 3.63 -4.01
CA THR A 51 10.94 4.43 -3.27
C THR A 51 10.22 5.41 -4.19
N LEU A 52 8.95 5.67 -3.87
CA LEU A 52 8.12 6.69 -4.48
C LEU A 52 7.69 7.66 -3.38
N SER A 53 7.90 8.95 -3.61
CA SER A 53 7.39 10.04 -2.76
C SER A 53 7.00 11.19 -3.68
N GLN A 54 5.71 11.33 -3.96
CA GLN A 54 5.19 12.26 -4.96
C GLN A 54 3.95 12.99 -4.46
N ALA A 55 3.88 14.30 -4.68
CA ALA A 55 2.64 15.05 -4.51
C ALA A 55 1.77 14.86 -5.76
N ALA A 56 0.49 14.52 -5.57
CA ALA A 56 -0.46 14.51 -6.69
C ALA A 56 -0.75 15.94 -7.16
N ALA A 57 -1.12 16.10 -8.43
CA ALA A 57 -1.55 17.38 -8.97
C ALA A 57 -2.90 17.79 -8.36
N GLU A 58 -3.76 16.82 -8.10
CA GLU A 58 -5.08 17.00 -7.54
C GLU A 58 -5.08 17.10 -6.02
N ARG A 59 -6.16 17.70 -5.51
CA ARG A 59 -6.49 17.72 -4.09
C ARG A 59 -7.62 16.73 -3.84
N GLY A 60 -7.71 16.21 -2.61
CA GLY A 60 -8.76 15.29 -2.23
C GLY A 60 -8.64 14.85 -0.78
N CYS A 61 -9.39 13.82 -0.42
CA CYS A 61 -9.40 13.25 0.92
C CYS A 61 -8.45 12.05 1.06
N ASN A 62 -8.21 11.59 2.30
CA ASN A 62 -7.35 10.43 2.55
C ASN A 62 -7.78 9.20 1.73
N ASN A 63 -9.08 8.91 1.62
CA ASN A 63 -9.54 7.75 0.87
C ASN A 63 -9.19 7.84 -0.63
N GLU A 64 -9.12 9.04 -1.20
CA GLU A 64 -8.66 9.24 -2.59
C GLU A 64 -7.14 9.10 -2.68
N ALA A 65 -6.40 9.64 -1.71
CA ALA A 65 -4.96 9.51 -1.63
C ALA A 65 -4.51 8.03 -1.60
N GLU A 66 -5.20 7.20 -0.82
CA GLU A 66 -4.93 5.78 -0.65
C GLU A 66 -5.05 4.98 -1.95
N VAL A 67 -6.16 5.17 -2.68
CA VAL A 67 -6.36 4.49 -3.99
C VAL A 67 -5.38 5.02 -5.03
N ARG A 68 -5.07 6.32 -4.99
CA ARG A 68 -4.07 6.94 -5.89
C ARG A 68 -2.65 6.46 -5.59
N ALA A 69 -2.30 6.22 -4.33
CA ALA A 69 -0.98 5.71 -3.94
C ALA A 69 -0.78 4.28 -4.45
N LEU A 70 -1.80 3.44 -4.34
CA LEU A 70 -1.81 2.12 -4.95
C LEU A 70 -1.64 2.22 -6.47
N THR A 71 -2.41 3.09 -7.13
CA THR A 71 -2.35 3.29 -8.59
C THR A 71 -0.95 3.72 -9.03
N ALA A 72 -0.33 4.66 -8.31
CA ALA A 72 1.04 5.12 -8.58
C ALA A 72 2.07 3.98 -8.37
N ALA A 73 1.93 3.18 -7.32
CA ALA A 73 2.79 2.02 -7.09
C ALA A 73 2.67 0.97 -8.21
N LEU A 74 1.45 0.69 -8.69
CA LEU A 74 1.21 -0.24 -9.81
C LEU A 74 1.82 0.29 -11.12
N LEU A 75 1.67 1.58 -11.42
CA LEU A 75 2.30 2.19 -12.60
C LEU A 75 3.83 2.11 -12.52
N ALA A 76 4.41 2.39 -11.35
CA ALA A 76 5.84 2.25 -11.13
C ALA A 76 6.32 0.80 -11.34
N LEU A 77 5.64 -0.18 -10.73
CA LEU A 77 5.92 -1.61 -10.93
C LEU A 77 5.87 -2.00 -12.41
N LYS A 78 4.86 -1.52 -13.15
CA LYS A 78 4.75 -1.80 -14.59
C LYS A 78 5.92 -1.20 -15.37
N SER A 79 6.31 0.04 -15.08
CA SER A 79 7.44 0.69 -15.73
C SER A 79 8.79 0.01 -15.47
N MET A 80 8.91 -0.68 -14.33
CA MET A 80 10.08 -1.48 -13.96
C MET A 80 10.06 -2.91 -14.52
N GLY A 81 9.03 -3.28 -15.29
CA GLY A 81 8.92 -4.62 -15.88
C GLY A 81 8.47 -5.71 -14.91
N ALA A 82 7.79 -5.36 -13.81
CA ALA A 82 7.20 -6.35 -12.92
C ALA A 82 6.05 -7.10 -13.63
N ASP A 83 6.06 -8.43 -13.54
CA ASP A 83 4.99 -9.30 -14.06
C ASP A 83 4.24 -10.06 -12.95
N VAL A 84 4.92 -10.36 -11.85
CA VAL A 84 4.37 -11.04 -10.67
C VAL A 84 4.59 -10.14 -9.46
N LEU A 85 3.53 -9.77 -8.75
CA LEU A 85 3.63 -8.82 -7.65
C LEU A 85 2.64 -9.06 -6.52
N ARG A 86 3.02 -8.58 -5.33
CA ARG A 86 2.12 -8.34 -4.21
C ARG A 86 2.26 -6.92 -3.72
N VAL A 87 1.15 -6.20 -3.62
CA VAL A 87 1.08 -4.87 -3.00
C VAL A 87 0.42 -4.99 -1.64
N HIS A 88 1.02 -4.34 -0.64
CA HIS A 88 0.54 -4.24 0.71
C HIS A 88 -0.02 -2.84 0.96
N CYS A 89 -1.21 -2.76 1.53
CA CYS A 89 -1.81 -1.51 1.99
C CYS A 89 -2.49 -1.72 3.34
N ASP A 90 -2.59 -0.68 4.15
CA ASP A 90 -3.21 -0.72 5.48
C ASP A 90 -4.67 -0.27 5.50
N ASN A 91 -5.19 0.13 4.33
CA ASN A 91 -6.59 0.47 4.15
C ASN A 91 -7.43 -0.75 3.74
N SER A 92 -8.15 -1.33 4.71
CA SER A 92 -8.99 -2.51 4.47
C SER A 92 -10.12 -2.26 3.47
N VAL A 93 -10.59 -1.01 3.33
CA VAL A 93 -11.60 -0.64 2.33
C VAL A 93 -11.03 -0.72 0.93
N VAL A 94 -9.79 -0.26 0.71
CA VAL A 94 -9.12 -0.37 -0.59
C VAL A 94 -8.99 -1.83 -1.00
N VAL A 95 -8.51 -2.68 -0.09
CA VAL A 95 -8.41 -4.14 -0.34
C VAL A 95 -9.77 -4.76 -0.63
N ALA A 96 -10.81 -4.39 0.11
CA ALA A 96 -12.14 -4.94 -0.08
C ALA A 96 -12.80 -4.50 -1.40
N GLN A 97 -12.55 -3.27 -1.87
CA GLN A 97 -13.08 -2.77 -3.15
C GLN A 97 -12.37 -3.38 -4.37
N LEU A 98 -11.12 -3.78 -4.20
CA LEU A 98 -10.31 -4.39 -5.26
C LEU A 98 -10.39 -5.90 -5.28
N GLY A 99 -10.61 -6.52 -4.12
CA GLY A 99 -11.01 -7.92 -4.03
C GLY A 99 -12.41 -8.10 -4.61
N GLY A 100 -12.62 -9.16 -5.38
CA GLY A 100 -13.92 -9.47 -6.02
C GLY A 100 -15.06 -9.84 -5.07
N GLY A 101 -15.07 -9.34 -3.83
CA GLY A 101 -16.07 -9.60 -2.81
C GLY A 101 -17.22 -8.59 -2.79
N ALA A 102 -18.16 -8.79 -1.85
CA ALA A 102 -19.40 -8.04 -1.69
C ALA A 102 -19.26 -6.62 -1.09
N ALA A 103 -18.11 -5.96 -1.27
CA ALA A 103 -17.92 -4.61 -0.76
C ALA A 103 -18.88 -3.65 -1.48
N LYS A 104 -19.67 -2.87 -0.73
CA LYS A 104 -20.59 -1.89 -1.31
C LYS A 104 -19.77 -0.85 -2.10
N PRO A 105 -20.02 -0.65 -3.39
CA PRO A 105 -19.25 0.32 -4.19
C PRO A 105 -19.32 1.72 -3.61
N ILE A 106 -18.17 2.41 -3.57
CA ILE A 106 -18.10 3.83 -3.19
C ILE A 106 -18.19 4.65 -4.47
N ALA A 107 -19.40 5.08 -4.84
CA ALA A 107 -19.69 5.69 -6.14
C ALA A 107 -18.71 6.82 -6.54
N ARG A 108 -18.35 7.71 -5.60
CA ARG A 108 -17.41 8.82 -5.87
C ARG A 108 -15.99 8.37 -6.23
N LEU A 109 -15.57 7.18 -5.75
CA LEU A 109 -14.24 6.61 -5.98
C LEU A 109 -14.24 5.52 -7.05
N ALA A 110 -15.39 5.25 -7.69
CA ALA A 110 -15.55 4.14 -8.61
C ALA A 110 -14.50 4.18 -9.73
N HIS A 111 -14.30 5.35 -10.35
CA HIS A 111 -13.30 5.56 -11.39
C HIS A 111 -11.87 5.21 -10.93
N LEU A 112 -11.46 5.62 -9.73
CA LEU A 112 -10.14 5.30 -9.19
C LEU A 112 -9.97 3.79 -8.97
N PHE A 113 -11.02 3.12 -8.48
CA PHE A 113 -10.99 1.67 -8.30
C PHE A 113 -11.00 0.92 -9.63
N ASP A 114 -11.70 1.43 -10.66
CA ASP A 114 -11.69 0.85 -12.01
C ASP A 114 -10.30 0.93 -12.64
N GLU A 115 -9.62 2.09 -12.53
CA GLU A 115 -8.24 2.27 -12.98
C GLU A 115 -7.27 1.30 -12.28
N ALA A 116 -7.34 1.22 -10.94
CA ALA A 116 -6.51 0.29 -10.18
C ALA A 116 -6.78 -1.17 -10.56
N ARG A 117 -8.05 -1.57 -10.76
CA ARG A 117 -8.40 -2.92 -11.24
C ARG A 117 -7.84 -3.20 -12.63
N ALA A 118 -7.97 -2.26 -13.55
CA ALA A 118 -7.44 -2.42 -14.91
C ALA A 118 -5.91 -2.64 -14.90
N LEU A 119 -5.19 -1.88 -14.05
CA LEU A 119 -3.76 -2.07 -13.86
C LEU A 119 -3.44 -3.44 -13.28
N LEU A 120 -4.15 -3.88 -12.23
CA LEU A 120 -3.95 -5.20 -11.61
C LEU A 120 -4.11 -6.34 -12.62
N VAL A 121 -5.11 -6.26 -13.51
CA VAL A 121 -5.35 -7.26 -14.57
C VAL A 121 -4.26 -7.25 -15.64
N SER A 122 -3.50 -6.16 -15.78
CA SER A 122 -2.41 -6.07 -16.77
C SER A 122 -1.14 -6.83 -16.38
N PHE A 123 -1.05 -7.31 -15.14
CA PHE A 123 0.07 -8.13 -14.66
C PHE A 123 -0.24 -9.62 -14.85
N ARG A 124 0.78 -10.44 -15.06
CA ARG A 124 0.61 -11.90 -15.13
C ARG A 124 0.02 -12.45 -13.82
N GLN A 125 0.46 -11.91 -12.69
CA GLN A 125 -0.10 -12.23 -11.38
C GLN A 125 0.04 -11.02 -10.45
N ALA A 126 -1.07 -10.52 -9.94
CA ALA A 126 -1.08 -9.43 -8.96
C ALA A 126 -1.98 -9.78 -7.77
N GLU A 127 -1.53 -9.42 -6.58
CA GLU A 127 -2.30 -9.53 -5.35
C GLU A 127 -2.21 -8.22 -4.56
N VAL A 128 -3.34 -7.73 -4.06
CA VAL A 128 -3.37 -6.63 -3.08
C VAL A 128 -3.77 -7.22 -1.73
N VAL A 129 -2.97 -6.96 -0.69
CA VAL A 129 -3.13 -7.57 0.61
C VAL A 129 -3.16 -6.52 1.72
N TRP A 130 -4.11 -6.68 2.62
CA TRP A 130 -4.19 -5.83 3.81
C TRP A 130 -3.08 -6.15 4.81
N ILE A 131 -2.47 -5.11 5.39
CA ILE A 131 -1.54 -5.20 6.52
C ILE A 131 -1.95 -4.23 7.64
N PRO A 132 -1.58 -4.50 8.91
CA PRO A 132 -1.70 -3.50 9.95
C PRO A 132 -0.86 -2.25 9.67
N GLN A 133 -1.41 -1.05 9.95
CA GLN A 133 -0.77 0.26 9.70
C GLN A 133 0.65 0.38 10.26
N HIS A 134 0.93 -0.20 11.43
CA HIS A 134 2.28 -0.14 12.03
C HIS A 134 3.36 -0.87 11.21
N LEU A 135 2.97 -1.74 10.26
CA LEU A 135 3.87 -2.39 9.31
C LEU A 135 4.08 -1.57 8.04
N ASN A 136 3.36 -0.46 7.87
CA ASN A 136 3.36 0.38 6.67
C ASN A 136 4.04 1.75 6.87
N SER A 137 4.78 1.93 7.97
CA SER A 137 5.32 3.22 8.40
C SER A 137 6.25 3.89 7.38
N ASP A 138 6.98 3.09 6.60
CA ASP A 138 7.90 3.64 5.59
C ASP A 138 7.13 4.28 4.42
N ALA A 139 6.02 3.67 4.00
CA ALA A 139 5.18 4.21 2.95
C ALA A 139 4.44 5.47 3.42
N ASP A 140 3.88 5.47 4.64
CA ASP A 140 3.28 6.68 5.25
C ASP A 140 4.29 7.81 5.37
N GLY A 141 5.51 7.50 5.82
CA GLY A 141 6.60 8.47 5.88
C GLY A 141 6.88 9.12 4.52
N LEU A 142 6.90 8.34 3.44
CA LEU A 142 7.10 8.82 2.07
C LEU A 142 5.91 9.67 1.57
N ALA A 143 4.68 9.27 1.87
CA ALA A 143 3.48 10.02 1.50
C ALA A 143 3.44 11.40 2.16
N ARG A 144 3.79 11.46 3.46
CA ARG A 144 3.87 12.70 4.23
C ARG A 144 5.05 13.57 3.79
N ALA A 145 6.20 12.96 3.50
CA ALA A 145 7.38 13.66 2.99
C ALA A 145 7.10 14.38 1.67
N ALA A 146 6.29 13.77 0.79
CA ALA A 146 5.86 14.40 -0.47
C ALA A 146 5.07 15.70 -0.26
N LEU A 147 4.43 15.84 0.90
CA LEU A 147 3.71 17.06 1.30
C LEU A 147 4.58 18.08 2.03
N GLY A 148 5.86 17.77 2.28
CA GLY A 148 6.76 18.57 3.11
C GLY A 148 6.49 18.41 4.61
N ILE A 149 5.78 17.36 5.01
CA ILE A 149 5.46 17.08 6.41
C ILE A 149 6.54 16.15 6.96
N ALA A 150 7.32 16.64 7.92
CA ALA A 150 8.28 15.80 8.61
C ALA A 150 7.57 14.64 9.33
N ALA A 151 8.17 13.45 9.29
CA ALA A 151 7.70 12.33 10.10
C ALA A 151 7.61 12.74 11.58
N PRO A 152 6.56 12.35 12.32
CA PRO A 152 6.52 12.61 13.75
C PRO A 152 7.79 12.04 14.39
N ARG A 153 8.52 12.87 15.15
CA ARG A 153 9.69 12.42 15.91
C ARG A 153 9.27 11.26 16.81
N THR A 154 9.73 10.05 16.52
CA THR A 154 9.58 8.92 17.43
C THR A 154 10.34 9.24 18.71
N VAL A 155 9.61 9.58 19.78
CA VAL A 155 10.22 9.71 21.11
C VAL A 155 10.55 8.29 21.56
N LYS A 156 11.81 7.87 21.42
CA LYS A 156 12.28 6.63 22.06
C LYS A 156 12.03 6.78 23.57
N ALA A 157 11.16 5.95 24.13
CA ALA A 157 10.94 5.89 25.56
C ALA A 157 12.28 5.53 26.24
N SER A 158 12.91 6.52 26.88
CA SER A 158 14.11 6.29 27.69
C SER A 158 13.71 5.41 28.87
N LYS A 159 14.24 4.18 28.92
CA LYS A 159 14.20 3.32 30.11
C LYS A 159 14.80 4.13 31.28
N ARG A 160 13.98 4.60 32.20
CA ARG A 160 14.45 5.06 33.51
C ARG A 160 14.99 3.83 34.23
N ARG A 161 16.31 3.73 34.38
CA ARG A 161 16.92 2.75 35.30
C ARG A 161 16.54 3.20 36.71
N GLY A 162 15.70 2.41 37.37
CA GLY A 162 15.41 2.55 38.79
C GLY A 162 16.68 2.34 39.60
N ARG A 163 16.84 3.19 40.60
CA ARG A 163 17.94 3.24 41.57
C ARG A 163 17.66 2.28 42.72
#